data_AF-A0A836TXM9-F1
#
_entry.id   AF-A0A836TXM9-F1
#
_cell.length_a   1.000
_cell.length_b   1.000
_cell.length_c   1.000
_cell.angle_alpha   90.00
_cell.angle_beta   90.00
_cell.angle_gamma   90.00
#
_symmetry.space_group_name_H-M   'P 1'
#
loop_
_entity.id
_entity.type
_entity.pdbx_description
1 polymer ?
#
loop_
_entity_poly.entity_id
_entity_poly.type
_entity_poly.pdbx_seq_one_letter_code
_entity_poly.pdbx_strand_id
1 'polypeptide(L)'
;MSSRTHEDPLFFQVRLDHLDIDHIAELGVDVKQITATVDSVMFCVSKGLSAPVGSLLCCTRQFIDEAHRARKRLGGAMREAGVIAAAGVVALENMVDRLAEDHETARLLAEGLGAIDGITATRAPRPTNIIMVNVADLGWT
;
A
#
# COMPACT_ATOMS: atom_id res chain seq x y z
N MET A 1 -4.96 11.07 24.90
CA MET A 1 -5.12 11.76 23.59
C MET A 1 -6.59 12.10 23.45
N SER A 2 -6.91 13.38 23.30
CA SER A 2 -8.29 13.90 23.21
C SER A 2 -9.00 13.25 22.01
N SER A 3 -10.06 12.49 22.27
CA SER A 3 -10.94 11.97 21.23
C SER A 3 -11.72 13.16 20.64
N ARG A 4 -11.36 13.57 19.43
CA ARG A 4 -12.17 14.53 18.67
C ARG A 4 -13.47 13.84 18.33
N THR A 5 -14.56 14.27 18.94
CA THR A 5 -15.90 13.73 18.68
C THR A 5 -16.48 14.41 17.44
N HIS A 6 -17.40 13.71 16.77
CA HIS A 6 -18.15 14.20 15.61
C HIS A 6 -18.99 15.48 15.86
N GLU A 7 -18.96 16.03 17.08
CA GLU A 7 -19.71 17.23 17.50
C GLU A 7 -18.88 18.52 17.41
N ASP A 8 -17.58 18.43 17.08
CA ASP A 8 -16.72 19.61 16.91
C ASP A 8 -17.01 20.29 15.55
N PRO A 9 -17.41 21.57 15.50
CA PRO A 9 -17.74 22.28 14.26
C PRO A 9 -16.56 22.45 13.29
N LEU A 10 -15.34 22.07 13.70
CA LEU A 10 -14.13 22.00 12.87
C LEU A 10 -13.69 20.56 12.53
N PHE A 11 -14.55 19.57 12.73
CA PHE A 11 -14.22 18.16 12.46
C PHE A 11 -14.18 17.87 10.95
N PHE A 12 -12.97 17.63 10.44
CA PHE A 12 -12.74 17.09 9.10
C PHE A 12 -12.33 15.63 9.20
N GLN A 13 -12.99 14.76 8.43
CA GLN A 13 -12.54 13.37 8.26
C GLN A 13 -11.28 13.33 7.40
N VAL A 14 -10.22 12.71 7.93
CA VAL A 14 -8.96 12.47 7.23
C VAL A 14 -8.88 10.99 6.86
N ARG A 15 -8.78 10.70 5.56
CA ARG A 15 -8.69 9.33 5.03
C ARG A 15 -7.35 9.10 4.34
N LEU A 16 -6.74 7.96 4.63
CA LEU A 16 -5.54 7.49 3.94
C LEU A 16 -5.93 6.33 3.03
N ASP A 17 -6.27 6.65 1.78
CA ASP A 17 -6.91 5.69 0.87
C ASP A 17 -5.94 4.69 0.24
N HIS A 18 -4.64 4.98 0.20
CA HIS A 18 -3.62 4.10 -0.39
C HIS A 18 -2.38 4.12 0.48
N LEU A 19 -2.47 3.51 1.66
CA LEU A 19 -1.29 3.27 2.47
C LEU A 19 -0.42 2.22 1.75
N ASP A 20 0.71 2.67 1.22
CA ASP A 20 1.68 1.85 0.51
C ASP A 20 2.61 1.15 1.50
N ILE A 21 2.56 -0.18 1.51
CA ILE A 21 3.30 -1.02 2.48
C ILE A 21 4.78 -1.04 2.14
N ASP A 22 5.13 -0.97 0.86
CA ASP A 22 6.51 -0.83 0.41
C ASP A 22 7.11 0.48 0.97
N HIS A 23 6.34 1.57 0.92
CA HIS A 23 6.78 2.83 1.49
C HIS A 23 6.94 2.77 3.03
N ILE A 24 6.01 2.12 3.74
CA ILE A 24 6.12 1.95 5.20
C ILE A 24 7.38 1.17 5.55
N ALA A 25 7.64 0.07 4.82
CA ALA A 25 8.81 -0.76 5.04
C ALA A 25 10.10 0.05 4.86
N GLU A 26 10.18 0.90 3.83
CA GLU A 26 11.32 1.79 3.59
C GLU A 26 11.52 2.83 4.69
N LEU A 27 10.43 3.36 5.27
CA LEU A 27 10.52 4.36 6.34
C LEU A 27 11.06 3.78 7.66
N GLY A 28 10.92 2.46 7.88
CA GLY A 28 11.31 1.81 9.13
C GLY A 28 10.56 2.33 10.36
N VAL A 29 9.38 2.94 10.17
CA VAL A 29 8.53 3.44 11.26
C VAL A 29 7.38 2.49 11.54
N ASP A 30 6.94 2.42 12.80
CA ASP A 30 5.76 1.63 13.15
C ASP A 30 4.52 2.20 12.44
N VAL A 31 3.80 1.34 11.71
CA VAL A 31 2.56 1.69 11.00
C VAL A 31 1.52 2.36 11.91
N LYS A 32 1.55 2.08 13.22
CA LYS A 32 0.68 2.75 14.20
C LYS A 32 0.94 4.25 14.28
N GLN A 33 2.18 4.69 14.10
CA GLN A 33 2.53 6.11 14.14
C GLN A 33 1.97 6.85 12.91
N ILE A 34 2.03 6.22 11.74
CA ILE A 34 1.47 6.77 10.49
C ILE A 34 -0.06 6.85 10.59
N THR A 35 -0.68 5.79 11.12
CA THR A 35 -2.14 5.65 11.14
C THR A 35 -2.81 6.36 12.32
N ALA A 36 -2.06 6.84 13.32
CA ALA A 36 -2.59 7.56 14.48
C ALA A 36 -3.25 8.91 14.15
N THR A 37 -2.97 9.48 12.98
CA THR A 37 -3.45 10.83 12.59
C THR A 37 -4.56 10.80 11.55
N VAL A 38 -5.11 9.63 11.23
CA VAL A 38 -6.17 9.47 10.22
C VAL A 38 -7.34 8.69 10.78
N ASP A 39 -8.55 8.97 10.29
CA ASP A 39 -9.78 8.33 10.75
C ASP A 39 -9.98 6.95 10.11
N SER A 40 -9.53 6.78 8.87
CA SER A 40 -9.59 5.52 8.14
C SER A 40 -8.35 5.29 7.28
N VAL A 41 -7.99 4.01 7.13
CA VAL A 41 -6.86 3.56 6.31
C VAL A 41 -7.35 2.49 5.34
N MET A 42 -6.92 2.58 4.09
CA MET A 42 -7.06 1.50 3.13
C MET A 42 -5.70 1.12 2.54
N PHE A 43 -5.47 -0.18 2.39
CA PHE A 43 -4.27 -0.72 1.75
C PHE A 43 -4.56 -2.04 1.02
N CYS A 44 -3.68 -2.40 0.09
CA CYS A 44 -3.78 -3.66 -0.64
C CYS A 44 -2.90 -4.73 0.00
N VAL A 45 -3.38 -5.97 0.05
CA VAL A 45 -2.55 -7.15 0.33
C VAL A 45 -2.09 -7.86 -0.94
N SER A 46 -2.63 -7.48 -2.10
CA SER A 46 -2.36 -8.12 -3.39
C SER A 46 -1.33 -7.38 -4.27
N LYS A 47 -0.40 -6.66 -3.66
CA LYS A 47 0.74 -6.00 -4.33
C LYS A 47 2.04 -6.63 -3.83
N GLY A 48 2.96 -5.86 -3.23
CA GLY A 48 4.21 -6.38 -2.66
C GLY A 48 4.01 -7.55 -1.69
N LEU A 49 2.89 -7.56 -0.94
CA LEU A 49 2.58 -8.66 -0.01
C LEU A 49 2.10 -9.96 -0.68
N SER A 50 1.96 -10.01 -2.01
CA SER A 50 1.76 -11.24 -2.78
C SER A 50 0.46 -12.02 -2.53
N ALA A 51 -0.53 -11.47 -1.81
CA ALA A 51 -1.84 -12.11 -1.75
C ALA A 51 -2.50 -12.12 -3.15
N PRO A 52 -3.28 -13.15 -3.52
CA PRO A 52 -3.83 -13.24 -4.88
C PRO A 52 -4.85 -12.13 -5.19
N VAL A 53 -5.61 -11.69 -4.18
CA VAL A 53 -6.58 -10.60 -4.27
C VAL A 53 -6.86 -10.05 -2.88
N GLY A 54 -7.10 -8.76 -2.77
CA GLY A 54 -7.64 -8.18 -1.53
C GLY A 54 -7.11 -6.79 -1.22
N SER A 55 -7.99 -6.01 -0.61
CA SER A 55 -7.67 -4.78 0.11
C SER A 55 -8.42 -4.77 1.42
N LEU A 56 -7.86 -4.05 2.39
CA LEU A 56 -8.41 -3.91 3.73
C LEU A 56 -8.75 -2.44 3.96
N LEU A 57 -9.92 -2.21 4.53
CA LEU A 57 -10.35 -0.91 5.06
C LEU A 57 -10.40 -1.03 6.59
N CYS A 58 -9.58 -0.24 7.26
CA CYS A 58 -9.50 -0.18 8.71
C CYS A 58 -10.04 1.19 9.18
N CYS A 59 -11.07 1.17 10.01
CA CYS A 59 -11.73 2.38 10.51
C CYS A 59 -12.52 2.05 11.80
N THR A 60 -13.23 3.03 12.35
CA THR A 60 -14.16 2.85 13.46
C THR A 60 -15.29 1.88 13.10
N ARG A 61 -15.88 1.26 14.13
CA ARG A 61 -16.97 0.30 13.92
C ARG A 61 -18.16 0.91 13.17
N GLN A 62 -18.54 2.13 13.53
CA GLN A 62 -19.65 2.86 12.91
C GLN A 62 -19.42 3.02 11.40
N PHE A 63 -18.20 3.40 10.99
CA PHE A 63 -17.86 3.55 9.58
C PHE A 63 -17.85 2.21 8.84
N ILE A 64 -17.33 1.15 9.47
CA ILE A 64 -17.33 -0.19 8.86
C ILE A 64 -18.76 -0.70 8.60
N ASP A 65 -19.73 -0.36 9.45
CA ASP A 65 -21.12 -0.73 9.23
C ASP A 65 -21.72 -0.06 7.98
N GLU A 66 -21.36 1.19 7.72
CA GLU A 66 -21.69 1.90 6.48
C GLU A 66 -20.97 1.29 5.28
N ALA A 67 -19.66 1.05 5.41
CA ALA A 67 -18.84 0.45 4.36
C ALA A 67 -19.34 -0.93 3.95
N HIS A 68 -19.83 -1.76 4.89
CA HIS A 68 -20.44 -3.05 4.58
C HIS A 68 -21.72 -2.92 3.73
N ARG A 69 -22.56 -1.92 4.01
CA ARG A 69 -23.75 -1.64 3.18
C ARG A 69 -23.34 -1.21 1.78
N ALA A 70 -22.36 -0.32 1.67
CA ALA A 70 -21.82 0.11 0.38
C ALA A 70 -21.19 -1.06 -0.40
N ARG A 71 -20.35 -1.87 0.24
CA ARG A 71 -19.74 -3.09 -0.33
C ARG A 71 -20.81 -4.03 -0.89
N LYS A 72 -21.93 -4.21 -0.18
CA LYS A 72 -23.02 -5.07 -0.65
C LYS A 72 -23.71 -4.50 -1.89
N ARG A 73 -23.98 -3.19 -1.93
CA ARG A 73 -24.59 -2.50 -3.07
C ARG A 73 -23.70 -2.51 -4.31
N LEU A 74 -22.39 -2.37 -4.12
CA LEU A 74 -21.38 -2.38 -5.19
C LEU A 74 -21.00 -3.80 -5.64
N GLY A 75 -21.58 -4.85 -5.06
CA GLY A 75 -21.33 -6.25 -5.46
C GLY A 75 -20.09 -6.90 -4.83
N GLY A 76 -19.36 -6.22 -3.94
CA GLY A 76 -18.15 -6.75 -3.30
C GLY A 76 -18.38 -7.74 -2.15
N ALA A 77 -19.62 -8.13 -1.88
CA ALA A 77 -19.95 -9.08 -0.81
C ALA A 77 -19.85 -10.53 -1.28
N MET A 78 -18.62 -11.01 -1.36
CA MET A 78 -18.26 -12.40 -1.67
C MET A 78 -18.78 -13.37 -0.59
N ARG A 79 -19.05 -14.62 -0.99
CA ARG A 79 -19.57 -15.69 -0.11
C ARG A 79 -18.41 -16.40 0.60
N GLU A 80 -17.65 -17.22 -0.11
CA GLU A 80 -16.51 -18.00 0.40
C GLU A 80 -15.22 -17.16 0.49
N ALA A 81 -15.33 -15.90 0.93
CA ALA A 81 -14.21 -14.96 0.99
C ALA A 81 -13.10 -15.38 1.98
N GLY A 82 -13.37 -16.35 2.86
CA GLY A 82 -12.41 -16.85 3.84
C GLY A 82 -11.14 -17.45 3.22
N VAL A 83 -11.26 -18.10 2.06
CA VAL A 83 -10.11 -18.68 1.34
C VAL A 83 -9.14 -17.57 0.90
N ILE A 84 -9.69 -16.48 0.36
CA ILE A 84 -8.92 -15.30 -0.04
C ILE A 84 -8.36 -14.58 1.19
N ALA A 85 -9.17 -14.41 2.23
CA ALA A 85 -8.75 -13.73 3.45
C ALA A 85 -7.58 -14.46 4.14
N ALA A 86 -7.57 -15.80 4.12
CA ALA A 86 -6.46 -16.59 4.65
C ALA A 86 -5.13 -16.27 3.96
N ALA A 87 -5.12 -16.11 2.63
CA ALA A 87 -3.92 -15.68 1.91
C ALA A 87 -3.49 -14.27 2.33
N GLY A 88 -4.43 -13.36 2.59
CA GLY A 88 -4.14 -12.03 3.13
C GLY A 88 -3.52 -12.05 4.53
N VAL A 89 -3.93 -12.99 5.39
CA VAL A 89 -3.30 -13.19 6.72
C VAL A 89 -1.87 -13.67 6.56
N VAL A 90 -1.64 -14.72 5.77
CA VAL A 90 -0.29 -15.24 5.48
C VAL A 90 0.61 -14.15 4.91
N ALA A 91 0.08 -13.33 4.01
CA ALA A 91 0.77 -12.20 3.42
C ALA A 91 1.23 -11.17 4.48
N LEU A 92 0.33 -10.77 5.39
CA LEU A 92 0.67 -9.83 6.47
C LEU A 92 1.65 -10.41 7.50
N GLU A 93 1.59 -11.71 7.77
CA GLU A 93 2.46 -12.36 8.76
C GLU A 93 3.86 -12.67 8.23
N ASN A 94 4.02 -12.93 6.93
CA ASN A 94 5.26 -13.50 6.39
C ASN A 94 5.93 -12.67 5.28
N MET A 95 5.22 -11.74 4.64
CA MET A 95 5.74 -11.06 3.44
C MET A 95 6.25 -9.64 3.69
N VAL A 96 5.93 -9.03 4.83
CA VAL A 96 6.30 -7.63 5.13
C VAL A 96 7.81 -7.44 5.16
N ASP A 97 8.54 -8.29 5.89
CA ASP A 97 10.00 -8.15 6.03
C ASP A 97 10.75 -8.38 4.71
N ARG A 98 10.13 -9.12 3.78
CA ARG A 98 10.72 -9.44 2.48
C ARG A 98 10.65 -8.30 1.47
N LEU A 99 9.86 -7.25 1.73
CA LEU A 99 9.79 -6.08 0.84
C LEU A 99 11.15 -5.38 0.69
N ALA A 100 12.03 -5.50 1.70
CA ALA A 100 13.41 -5.04 1.61
C ALA A 100 14.21 -5.76 0.49
N GLU A 101 13.92 -7.04 0.23
CA GLU A 101 14.51 -7.80 -0.88
C GLU A 101 14.10 -7.19 -2.23
N ASP A 102 12.83 -6.77 -2.37
CA ASP A 102 12.32 -6.14 -3.57
C ASP A 102 12.93 -4.74 -3.78
N HIS A 103 13.11 -3.98 -2.70
CA HIS A 103 13.78 -2.67 -2.75
C HIS A 103 15.23 -2.80 -3.19
N GLU A 104 15.94 -3.80 -2.67
CA GLU A 104 17.32 -4.08 -3.05
C GLU A 104 17.42 -4.57 -4.50
N THR A 105 16.51 -5.44 -4.92
CA THR A 105 16.43 -5.89 -6.32
C THR A 105 16.19 -4.71 -7.25
N ALA A 106 15.30 -3.79 -6.90
CA ALA A 106 15.07 -2.56 -7.67
C ALA A 106 16.30 -1.65 -7.71
N ARG A 107 17.08 -1.55 -6.62
CA ARG A 107 18.36 -0.83 -6.61
C ARG A 107 19.35 -1.45 -7.59
N LEU A 108 19.57 -2.77 -7.50
CA LEU A 108 20.48 -3.50 -8.39
C LEU A 108 20.06 -3.39 -9.85
N LEU A 109 18.76 -3.46 -10.13
CA LEU A 109 18.21 -3.30 -11.47
C LEU A 109 18.46 -1.89 -12.03
N ALA A 110 18.24 -0.84 -11.23
CA ALA A 110 18.52 0.53 -11.64
C ALA A 110 20.01 0.75 -11.96
N GLU A 111 20.90 0.21 -11.14
CA GLU A 111 22.35 0.30 -11.36
C GLU A 111 22.79 -0.46 -12.62
N GLY A 112 22.29 -1.68 -12.80
CA GLY A 112 22.58 -2.48 -13.99
C GLY A 112 22.08 -1.84 -15.27
N LEU A 113 20.86 -1.31 -15.27
CA LEU A 113 20.28 -0.62 -16.43
C LEU A 113 20.96 0.72 -16.71
N GLY A 114 21.32 1.48 -15.66
CA GLY A 114 22.01 2.77 -15.80
C GLY A 114 23.44 2.65 -16.33
N ALA A 115 24.03 1.45 -16.36
CA ALA A 115 25.33 1.18 -16.98
C ALA A 115 25.26 0.93 -18.50
N ILE A 116 24.05 0.93 -19.09
CA ILE A 116 23.84 0.71 -20.52
C ILE A 116 23.69 2.06 -21.22
N ASP A 117 24.51 2.29 -22.25
CA ASP A 117 24.46 3.51 -23.06
C ASP A 117 23.05 3.72 -23.66
N GLY A 118 22.52 4.93 -23.49
CA GLY A 118 21.18 5.30 -23.96
C GLY A 118 20.02 4.88 -23.04
N ILE A 119 20.28 4.25 -21.89
CA ILE A 119 19.26 3.95 -20.88
C ILE A 119 19.50 4.83 -19.64
N THR A 120 18.44 5.51 -19.20
CA THR A 120 18.45 6.22 -17.92
C THR A 120 17.47 5.56 -16.97
N ALA A 121 17.97 4.96 -15.89
CA ALA A 121 17.13 4.42 -14.81
C ALA A 121 17.17 5.35 -13.58
N THR A 122 16.00 5.80 -13.13
CA THR A 122 15.86 6.66 -11.95
C THR A 122 15.01 6.02 -10.88
N ARG A 123 15.32 6.32 -9.62
CA ARG A 123 14.57 5.92 -8.43
C ARG A 123 14.05 7.17 -7.71
N ALA A 124 12.95 7.03 -6.99
CA ALA A 124 12.41 8.13 -6.17
C ALA A 124 13.36 8.50 -5.01
N PRO A 125 13.27 9.71 -4.42
CA PRO A 125 14.10 10.10 -3.28
C PRO A 125 13.99 9.18 -2.05
N ARG A 126 12.84 8.53 -1.86
CA ARG A 126 12.62 7.43 -0.92
C ARG A 126 12.25 6.20 -1.74
N PRO A 127 13.24 5.43 -2.19
CA PRO A 127 13.00 4.47 -3.24
C PRO A 127 12.49 3.14 -2.66
N THR A 128 11.50 2.56 -3.31
CA THR A 128 10.94 1.25 -2.97
C THR A 128 11.35 0.22 -4.05
N ASN A 129 10.44 -0.68 -4.42
CA ASN A 129 10.57 -1.68 -5.47
C ASN A 129 10.31 -1.17 -6.91
N ILE A 130 10.01 0.13 -7.10
CA ILE A 130 9.73 0.71 -8.43
C ILE A 130 10.91 1.53 -8.92
N ILE A 131 11.25 1.35 -10.20
CA ILE A 131 12.23 2.17 -10.94
C ILE A 131 11.56 2.74 -12.19
N MET A 132 11.95 3.96 -12.57
CA MET A 132 11.53 4.57 -13.83
C MET A 132 12.65 4.46 -14.85
N VAL A 133 12.37 3.87 -16.00
CA VAL A 133 13.37 3.66 -17.05
C VAL A 133 12.99 4.51 -18.26
N ASN A 134 13.92 5.35 -18.69
CA ASN A 134 13.82 6.12 -19.92
C ASN A 134 14.74 5.49 -20.98
N VAL A 135 14.17 5.17 -22.13
CA VAL A 135 14.82 4.54 -23.28
C VAL A 135 14.79 5.41 -24.54
N ALA A 136 14.44 6.69 -24.40
CA ALA A 136 14.28 7.61 -25.54
C ALA A 136 15.54 7.71 -26.41
N ASP A 137 16.72 7.64 -25.79
CA ASP A 137 18.01 7.75 -26.49
C ASP A 137 18.36 6.49 -27.30
N LEU A 138 17.59 5.39 -27.16
CA LEU A 138 17.68 4.20 -28.01
C LEU A 138 16.84 4.30 -29.29
N GLY A 139 16.08 5.39 -29.46
CA GLY A 139 15.20 5.59 -30.62
C GLY A 139 13.95 4.71 -30.61
N TRP A 140 13.57 4.16 -29.45
CA TRP A 140 12.34 3.40 -29.27
C TRP A 140 11.20 4.37 -28.96
N THR A 141 10.19 4.40 -29.83
CA THR A 141 8.93 5.16 -29.64
C THR A 141 7.79 4.25 -29.27
#